data_AF-A0AAD5XMB0-F1
#
_entry.id   AF-A0AAD5XMB0-F1
#
_cell.length_a   1.000
_cell.length_b   1.000
_cell.length_c   1.000
_cell.angle_alpha   90.00
_cell.angle_beta   90.00
_cell.angle_gamma   90.00
#
_symmetry.space_group_name_H-M   'P 1'
#
loop_
_entity.id
_entity.type
_entity.pdbx_description
1 polymer ?
#
loop_
_entity_poly.entity_id
_entity_poly.type
_entity_poly.pdbx_seq_one_letter_code
_entity_poly.pdbx_strand_id
1 'polypeptide(L)'
;METEVFSGSQRQRWVIPSQPVEADALPPPESKLWIDSYRPSCEKEIAVHTRKVADVRSWLSAAFKDSARRNRPRHIQPKVLVLTGPSGAGKTAVIQMLANELRYEILEWNNPINSNAMNVSNESNDHFSGESYFSLVRAFQDFLASASKTPALSFESSSTASLGSSSQQPAPQPECNDHDRKVILIEDLPNISNITTRNAIHSAIRTYVRSPRTRYPVVFIVTDAVTSDPTADRRDTDRDIITIRTLIPPDLLNANLVKQISFNPIAPTYLTKALVRVADAEFRGRAGLRPDKTAIDAVVQSSEGDIRCAINALQFYALRKGPTAAKEPKRKTKGVAKPKTPAIK
;
A
#
# COMPACT_ATOMS: atom_id res chain seq x y z
N MET A 1 13.08 62.16 26.19
CA MET A 1 12.64 60.89 26.80
C MET A 1 12.09 60.06 25.66
N GLU A 2 12.96 59.19 25.15
CA GLU A 2 12.82 58.50 23.87
C GLU A 2 11.79 57.37 23.95
N THR A 3 10.94 57.31 22.94
CA THR A 3 9.99 56.24 22.64
C THR A 3 10.70 55.12 21.89
N GLU A 4 10.90 53.96 22.50
CA GLU A 4 11.38 52.77 21.78
C GLU A 4 10.21 52.00 21.16
N VAL A 5 10.26 51.94 19.82
CA VAL A 5 9.35 51.19 18.96
C VAL A 5 9.82 49.74 18.87
N PHE A 6 8.95 48.81 19.23
CA PHE A 6 9.14 47.37 19.06
C PHE A 6 9.20 47.00 17.56
N SER A 7 10.36 46.53 17.09
CA SER A 7 10.50 45.86 15.79
C SER A 7 11.49 44.71 15.91
N GLY A 8 10.97 43.50 16.14
CA GLY A 8 11.74 42.26 16.19
C GLY A 8 11.30 41.32 15.08
N SER A 9 11.81 41.51 13.87
CA SER A 9 11.67 40.55 12.77
C SER A 9 12.67 39.39 12.98
N GLN A 10 12.25 38.34 13.70
CA GLN A 10 13.03 37.11 13.79
C GLN A 10 12.66 36.15 12.66
N ARG A 11 13.51 36.14 11.62
CA ARG A 11 13.56 35.04 10.65
C ARG A 11 14.03 33.77 11.35
N GLN A 12 13.16 32.77 11.45
CA GLN A 12 13.49 31.42 11.90
C GLN A 12 14.52 30.80 10.93
N ARG A 13 15.80 30.82 11.32
CA ARG A 13 16.89 30.20 10.59
C ARG A 13 16.96 28.73 11.01
N TRP A 14 16.64 27.83 10.08
CA TRP A 14 16.85 26.40 10.27
C TRP A 14 18.36 26.13 10.43
N VAL A 15 18.77 25.78 11.65
CA VAL A 15 20.15 25.38 11.94
C VAL A 15 20.23 23.87 11.76
N ILE A 16 20.86 23.43 10.68
CA ILE A 16 21.22 22.03 10.48
C ILE A 16 22.40 21.74 11.44
N PRO A 17 22.30 20.76 12.35
CA PRO A 17 23.42 20.39 13.21
C PRO A 17 24.60 19.92 12.37
N SER A 18 25.73 20.60 12.48
CA SER A 18 26.95 20.36 11.69
C SER A 18 27.86 19.28 12.28
N GLN A 19 27.32 18.28 12.97
CA GLN A 19 28.11 17.14 13.41
C GLN A 19 27.99 16.00 12.40
N PRO A 20 29.12 15.43 11.92
CA PRO A 20 29.08 14.22 11.12
C PRO A 20 28.54 13.11 12.01
N VAL A 21 27.39 12.54 11.62
CA VAL A 21 26.86 11.33 12.24
C VAL A 21 27.85 10.22 11.90
N GLU A 22 28.59 9.72 12.89
CA GLU A 22 29.46 8.55 12.74
C GLU A 22 28.66 7.39 12.13
N ALA A 23 29.10 6.98 10.94
CA ALA A 23 28.38 6.09 10.04
C ALA A 23 28.54 4.59 10.37
N ASP A 24 28.75 4.22 11.65
CA ASP A 24 29.06 2.83 12.04
C ASP A 24 28.25 2.28 13.24
N ALA A 25 27.15 2.93 13.63
CA ALA A 25 26.18 2.31 14.52
C ALA A 25 25.00 1.74 13.73
N LEU A 26 24.87 0.41 13.69
CA LEU A 26 23.62 -0.27 13.34
C LEU A 26 22.45 0.48 14.04
N PRO A 27 21.42 0.91 13.30
CA PRO A 27 20.31 1.63 13.91
C PRO A 27 19.71 0.76 15.03
N PRO A 28 19.32 1.34 16.17
CA PRO A 28 18.71 0.57 17.25
C PRO A 28 17.51 -0.21 16.70
N PRO A 29 17.22 -1.41 17.22
CA PRO A 29 16.17 -2.30 16.71
C PRO A 29 14.75 -1.70 16.74
N GLU A 30 14.57 -0.52 17.33
CA GLU A 30 13.31 0.22 17.43
C GLU A 30 13.01 1.15 16.24
N SER A 31 13.85 1.20 15.19
CA SER A 31 13.65 2.12 14.04
C SER A 31 12.67 1.62 12.98
N LYS A 32 12.20 0.37 13.05
CA LYS A 32 11.30 -0.21 12.04
C LYS A 32 9.85 0.23 12.26
N LEU A 33 9.17 0.67 11.20
CA LEU A 33 7.77 1.04 11.25
C LEU A 33 6.89 -0.17 11.58
N TRP A 34 5.90 0.03 12.45
CA TRP A 34 5.00 -1.04 12.88
C TRP A 34 4.19 -1.62 11.73
N ILE A 35 3.91 -0.83 10.69
CA ILE A 35 3.20 -1.30 9.51
C ILE A 35 3.95 -2.41 8.76
N ASP A 36 5.29 -2.35 8.73
CA ASP A 36 6.12 -3.34 8.05
C ASP A 36 6.40 -4.54 8.95
N SER A 37 6.53 -4.32 10.26
CA SER A 37 6.77 -5.38 11.25
C SER A 37 5.53 -6.27 11.46
N TYR A 38 4.33 -5.70 11.47
CA TYR A 38 3.07 -6.42 11.75
C TYR A 38 2.22 -6.69 10.51
N ARG A 39 2.84 -6.69 9.34
CA ARG A 39 2.16 -7.03 8.08
C ARG A 39 1.47 -8.39 8.20
N PRO A 40 0.18 -8.51 7.82
CA PRO A 40 -0.58 -9.74 8.00
C PRO A 40 0.01 -10.86 7.13
N SER A 41 0.16 -12.04 7.74
CA SER A 41 0.72 -13.23 7.08
C SER A 41 -0.35 -14.25 6.69
N CYS A 42 -1.54 -14.15 7.29
CA CYS A 42 -2.66 -15.05 7.04
C CYS A 42 -4.01 -14.33 6.98
N GLU A 43 -5.02 -15.00 6.42
CA GLU A 43 -6.38 -14.47 6.26
C GLU A 43 -7.03 -14.06 7.59
N LYS A 44 -6.67 -14.68 8.71
CA LYS A 44 -7.24 -14.35 10.03
C LYS A 44 -6.74 -13.02 10.60
N GLU A 45 -5.56 -12.58 10.18
CA GLU A 45 -4.91 -11.35 10.67
C GLU A 45 -5.31 -10.11 9.87
N ILE A 46 -5.94 -10.30 8.71
CA ILE A 46 -6.25 -9.20 7.82
C ILE A 46 -7.47 -8.42 8.32
N ALA A 47 -7.36 -7.10 8.36
CA ALA A 47 -8.43 -6.19 8.78
C ALA A 47 -9.43 -5.92 7.64
N VAL A 48 -9.69 -6.90 6.77
CA VAL A 48 -10.56 -6.76 5.60
C VAL A 48 -11.74 -7.72 5.72
N HIS A 49 -12.89 -7.34 5.17
CA HIS A 49 -14.07 -8.20 5.15
C HIS A 49 -13.78 -9.52 4.42
N THR A 50 -14.04 -10.65 5.07
CA THR A 50 -13.71 -12.01 4.59
C THR A 50 -14.25 -12.30 3.19
N ARG A 51 -15.48 -11.85 2.90
CA ARG A 51 -16.07 -11.98 1.55
C ARG A 51 -15.22 -11.34 0.44
N LYS A 52 -14.58 -10.19 0.69
CA LYS A 52 -13.73 -9.52 -0.29
C LYS A 52 -12.43 -10.31 -0.52
N VAL A 53 -11.86 -10.86 0.55
CA VAL A 53 -10.69 -11.74 0.46
C VAL A 53 -11.04 -13.00 -0.35
N ALA A 54 -12.20 -13.61 -0.06
CA ALA A 54 -12.69 -14.76 -0.79
C ALA A 54 -12.95 -14.48 -2.29
N ASP A 55 -13.50 -13.30 -2.62
CA ASP A 55 -13.72 -12.88 -4.01
C ASP A 55 -12.39 -12.77 -4.77
N VAL A 56 -11.37 -12.14 -4.17
CA VAL A 56 -10.02 -12.02 -4.77
C VAL A 56 -9.36 -13.39 -4.92
N ARG A 57 -9.43 -14.23 -3.88
CA ARG A 57 -8.90 -15.60 -3.87
C ARG A 57 -9.52 -16.46 -4.96
N SER A 58 -10.85 -16.41 -5.08
CA SER A 58 -11.61 -17.15 -6.08
C SER A 58 -11.21 -16.74 -7.50
N TRP A 59 -11.07 -15.42 -7.72
CA TRP A 59 -10.63 -14.88 -9.00
C TRP A 59 -9.21 -15.33 -9.36
N LEU A 60 -8.23 -15.19 -8.46
CA LEU A 60 -6.84 -15.61 -8.69
C LEU A 60 -6.76 -17.12 -8.96
N SER A 61 -7.48 -17.92 -8.18
CA SER A 61 -7.53 -19.37 -8.37
C SER A 61 -8.12 -19.77 -9.72
N ALA A 62 -9.14 -19.05 -10.21
CA ALA A 62 -9.72 -19.26 -11.52
C ALA A 62 -8.74 -18.85 -12.64
N ALA A 63 -8.05 -17.71 -12.47
CA ALA A 63 -7.05 -17.23 -13.41
C ALA A 63 -5.89 -18.22 -13.60
N PHE A 64 -5.36 -18.80 -12.51
CA PHE A 64 -4.29 -19.80 -12.60
C PHE A 64 -4.74 -21.11 -13.25
N LYS A 65 -5.99 -21.55 -13.02
CA LYS A 65 -6.56 -22.75 -13.66
C LYS A 65 -6.72 -22.57 -15.16
N ASP A 66 -7.02 -21.35 -15.62
CA ASP A 66 -7.12 -21.02 -17.04
C ASP A 66 -5.74 -21.04 -17.71
N SER A 67 -4.72 -20.44 -17.08
CA SER A 67 -3.34 -20.44 -17.57
C SER A 67 -2.76 -21.85 -17.75
N ALA A 68 -3.15 -22.81 -16.92
CA ALA A 68 -2.71 -24.20 -17.01
C ALA A 68 -3.35 -24.98 -18.18
N ARG A 69 -4.52 -24.54 -18.70
CA ARG A 69 -5.30 -25.28 -19.71
C ARG A 69 -5.01 -24.75 -21.13
N ARG A 70 -3.82 -25.09 -21.63
CA ARG A 70 -3.26 -24.61 -22.92
C ARG A 70 -4.11 -24.86 -24.18
N ASN A 71 -5.04 -25.83 -24.17
CA ASN A 71 -5.67 -26.39 -25.38
C ASN A 71 -7.21 -26.41 -25.40
N ARG A 72 -7.93 -25.72 -24.51
CA ARG A 72 -9.41 -25.62 -24.63
C ARG A 72 -9.85 -24.26 -25.19
N PRO A 73 -11.03 -24.20 -25.85
CA PRO A 73 -11.61 -22.92 -26.24
C PRO A 73 -11.72 -22.06 -24.99
N ARG A 74 -11.05 -20.90 -25.01
CA ARG A 74 -11.05 -19.95 -23.90
C ARG A 74 -12.50 -19.57 -23.63
N HIS A 75 -13.09 -20.07 -22.55
CA HIS A 75 -14.17 -19.31 -21.96
C HIS A 75 -13.61 -17.93 -21.64
N ILE A 76 -14.41 -16.88 -21.91
CA ILE A 76 -14.02 -15.48 -21.70
C ILE A 76 -13.89 -15.28 -20.19
N GLN A 77 -12.76 -15.68 -19.63
CA GLN A 77 -12.39 -15.47 -18.25
C GLN A 77 -11.69 -14.12 -18.15
N PRO A 78 -12.00 -13.32 -17.12
CA PRO A 78 -11.35 -12.04 -16.92
C PRO A 78 -9.85 -12.24 -16.69
N LYS A 79 -9.02 -11.62 -17.55
CA LYS A 79 -7.56 -11.63 -17.43
C LYS A 79 -7.02 -10.50 -16.56
N VAL A 80 -7.86 -9.50 -16.31
CA VAL A 80 -7.51 -8.30 -15.56
C VAL A 80 -8.40 -8.21 -14.33
N LEU A 81 -7.78 -8.06 -13.17
CA LEU A 81 -8.45 -7.71 -11.92
C LEU A 81 -8.16 -6.25 -11.60
N VAL A 82 -9.17 -5.51 -11.20
CA VAL A 82 -9.03 -4.13 -10.72
C VAL A 82 -9.56 -4.07 -9.30
N LEU A 83 -8.68 -3.76 -8.35
CA LEU A 83 -9.02 -3.51 -6.96
C LEU A 83 -9.18 -2.02 -6.76
N THR A 84 -10.38 -1.56 -6.38
CA THR A 84 -10.63 -0.15 -6.06
C THR A 84 -10.96 0.03 -4.59
N GLY A 85 -10.93 1.26 -4.10
CA GLY A 85 -11.28 1.61 -2.71
C GLY A 85 -10.34 2.66 -2.12
N PRO A 86 -10.60 3.13 -0.91
CA PRO A 86 -9.83 4.20 -0.28
C PRO A 86 -8.40 3.77 0.06
N SER A 87 -7.56 4.75 0.37
CA SER A 87 -6.22 4.47 0.91
C SER A 87 -6.34 3.71 2.23
N GLY A 88 -5.36 2.86 2.52
CA GLY A 88 -5.35 2.10 3.77
C GLY A 88 -6.46 1.04 3.90
N ALA A 89 -7.21 0.71 2.85
CA ALA A 89 -8.22 -0.36 2.88
C ALA A 89 -7.66 -1.79 2.84
N GLY A 90 -6.32 -1.95 2.83
CA GLY A 90 -5.66 -3.27 2.82
C GLY A 90 -5.58 -3.97 1.45
N LYS A 91 -5.78 -3.26 0.34
CA LYS A 91 -5.75 -3.82 -1.03
C LYS A 91 -4.45 -4.58 -1.35
N THR A 92 -3.32 -3.90 -1.23
CA THR A 92 -1.96 -4.45 -1.42
C THR A 92 -1.67 -5.59 -0.45
N ALA A 93 -2.09 -5.45 0.82
CA ALA A 93 -1.90 -6.47 1.84
C ALA A 93 -2.64 -7.78 1.51
N VAL A 94 -3.83 -7.73 0.90
CA VAL A 94 -4.56 -8.93 0.44
C VAL A 94 -3.78 -9.67 -0.65
N ILE A 95 -3.30 -8.96 -1.67
CA ILE A 95 -2.56 -9.58 -2.78
C ILE A 95 -1.25 -10.20 -2.29
N GLN A 96 -0.56 -9.52 -1.38
CA GLN A 96 0.68 -10.02 -0.80
C GLN A 96 0.46 -11.22 0.13
N MET A 97 -0.62 -11.22 0.92
CA MET A 97 -0.98 -12.36 1.77
C MET A 97 -1.35 -13.58 0.92
N LEU A 98 -2.17 -13.38 -0.12
CA LEU A 98 -2.55 -14.46 -1.03
C LEU A 98 -1.39 -14.99 -1.87
N ALA A 99 -0.32 -14.22 -2.08
CA ALA A 99 0.89 -14.69 -2.76
C ALA A 99 1.57 -15.81 -1.99
N ASN A 100 1.69 -15.65 -0.67
CA ASN A 100 2.24 -16.69 0.19
C ASN A 100 1.30 -17.90 0.29
N GLU A 101 -0.01 -17.66 0.38
CA GLU A 101 -1.00 -18.74 0.54
C GLU A 101 -1.20 -19.58 -0.73
N LEU A 102 -1.28 -18.93 -1.90
CA LEU A 102 -1.47 -19.59 -3.20
C LEU A 102 -0.14 -19.91 -3.91
N ARG A 103 0.99 -19.55 -3.28
CA ARG A 103 2.37 -19.76 -3.75
C ARG A 103 2.60 -19.23 -5.16
N TYR A 104 2.36 -17.94 -5.37
CA TYR A 104 2.69 -17.27 -6.62
C TYR A 104 3.69 -16.13 -6.41
N GLU A 105 4.46 -15.84 -7.44
CA GLU A 105 5.37 -14.69 -7.48
C GLU A 105 4.61 -13.42 -7.89
N ILE A 106 4.88 -12.30 -7.22
CA ILE A 106 4.36 -10.98 -7.60
C ILE A 106 5.42 -10.28 -8.45
N LEU A 107 5.07 -9.94 -9.68
CA LEU A 107 5.85 -9.04 -10.53
C LEU A 107 5.28 -7.63 -10.39
N GLU A 108 5.89 -6.84 -9.53
CA GLU A 108 5.45 -5.47 -9.24
C GLU A 108 6.03 -4.47 -10.25
N TRP A 109 5.17 -3.62 -10.80
CA TRP A 109 5.58 -2.47 -11.57
C TRP A 109 5.94 -1.32 -10.62
N ASN A 110 7.22 -0.96 -10.60
CA ASN A 110 7.73 0.19 -9.88
C ASN A 110 7.90 1.37 -10.84
N ASN A 111 7.25 2.49 -10.54
CA ASN A 111 7.38 3.71 -11.33
C ASN A 111 8.72 4.41 -11.02
N PRO A 112 9.65 4.51 -11.98
CA PRO A 112 10.96 5.09 -11.71
C PRO A 112 10.93 6.62 -11.50
N ILE A 113 9.82 7.33 -11.81
CA ILE A 113 9.67 8.74 -11.40
C ILE A 113 9.75 8.87 -9.87
N ASN A 114 9.02 8.02 -9.14
CA ASN A 114 8.92 8.13 -7.68
C ASN A 114 10.23 7.76 -6.99
N SER A 115 11.02 6.88 -7.61
CA SER A 115 12.33 6.48 -7.11
C SER A 115 13.34 7.63 -7.15
N ASN A 116 13.20 8.54 -8.13
CA ASN A 116 14.11 9.66 -8.32
C ASN A 116 13.70 10.93 -7.56
N ALA A 117 12.46 11.05 -7.07
CA ALA A 117 12.03 12.21 -6.28
C ALA A 117 12.79 12.38 -4.96
N MET A 118 13.43 11.33 -4.43
CA MET A 118 14.34 11.42 -3.26
C MET A 118 15.80 11.74 -3.62
N ASN A 119 16.20 11.65 -4.90
CA ASN A 119 17.59 11.86 -5.33
C ASN A 119 17.85 13.24 -5.94
N VAL A 120 16.83 14.11 -6.05
CA VAL A 120 16.98 15.50 -6.52
C VAL A 120 17.21 16.42 -5.31
N SER A 121 18.25 16.13 -4.55
CA SER A 121 18.95 17.17 -3.79
C SER A 121 20.24 17.48 -4.54
N ASN A 122 20.28 18.68 -5.10
CA ASN A 122 21.40 19.34 -5.76
C ASN A 122 21.38 19.34 -7.30
N GLU A 123 21.14 20.56 -7.77
CA GLU A 123 21.57 21.18 -9.02
C GLU A 123 20.65 21.06 -10.25
N SER A 124 20.26 22.25 -10.69
CA SER A 124 19.84 22.66 -12.04
C SER A 124 18.43 22.30 -12.55
N ASN A 125 17.62 23.36 -12.55
CA ASN A 125 16.74 23.83 -13.61
C ASN A 125 15.59 22.93 -14.11
N ASP A 126 14.41 23.49 -13.88
CA ASP A 126 13.07 23.02 -14.19
C ASP A 126 12.79 22.92 -15.70
N HIS A 127 13.12 21.77 -16.30
CA HIS A 127 12.60 21.33 -17.58
C HIS A 127 12.25 19.84 -17.52
N PHE A 128 11.22 19.49 -16.76
CA PHE A 128 10.64 18.14 -16.79
C PHE A 128 9.90 17.92 -18.13
N SER A 129 10.64 17.50 -19.15
CA SER A 129 10.20 17.40 -20.54
C SER A 129 9.31 16.17 -20.81
N GLY A 130 8.48 16.26 -21.86
CA GLY A 130 7.64 15.15 -22.35
C GLY A 130 8.43 13.90 -22.80
N GLU A 131 9.74 14.01 -23.00
CA GLU A 131 10.63 12.87 -23.31
C GLU A 131 10.76 11.90 -22.13
N SER A 132 10.80 12.41 -20.90
CA SER A 132 10.81 11.57 -19.69
C SER A 132 9.55 10.71 -19.60
N TYR A 133 8.39 11.26 -19.95
CA TYR A 133 7.13 10.51 -20.00
C TYR A 133 7.09 9.46 -21.10
N PHE A 134 7.64 9.78 -22.28
CA PHE A 134 7.73 8.80 -23.36
C PHE A 134 8.62 7.61 -22.98
N SER A 135 9.74 7.88 -22.30
CA SER A 135 10.63 6.85 -21.76
C SER A 135 9.91 5.92 -20.76
N LEU A 136 9.05 6.47 -19.89
CA LEU A 136 8.27 5.69 -18.93
C LEU A 136 7.22 4.79 -19.59
N VAL A 137 6.51 5.31 -20.58
CA VAL A 137 5.54 4.51 -21.35
C VAL A 137 6.27 3.34 -22.02
N ARG A 138 7.46 3.58 -22.57
CA ARG A 138 8.28 2.54 -23.16
C ARG A 138 8.75 1.53 -22.11
N ALA A 139 9.25 1.98 -20.96
CA ALA A 139 9.63 1.09 -19.86
C ALA A 139 8.45 0.22 -19.39
N PHE A 140 7.24 0.78 -19.35
CA PHE A 140 6.02 0.03 -19.04
C PHE A 140 5.68 -1.01 -20.11
N GLN A 141 5.80 -0.64 -21.39
CA GLN A 141 5.62 -1.58 -22.51
C GLN A 141 6.65 -2.71 -22.47
N ASP A 142 7.91 -2.39 -22.21
CA ASP A 142 9.01 -3.35 -22.11
C ASP A 142 8.82 -4.27 -20.90
N PHE A 143 8.32 -3.75 -19.77
CA PHE A 143 7.93 -4.55 -18.61
C PHE A 143 6.79 -5.53 -18.92
N LEU A 144 5.70 -5.07 -19.52
CA LEU A 144 4.60 -5.97 -19.92
C LEU A 144 5.05 -7.01 -20.95
N ALA A 145 5.93 -6.62 -21.88
CA ALA A 145 6.49 -7.51 -22.88
C ALA A 145 7.47 -8.53 -22.25
N SER A 146 8.31 -8.12 -21.30
CA SER A 146 9.25 -9.01 -20.61
C SER A 146 8.51 -9.99 -19.70
N ALA A 147 7.46 -9.53 -19.00
CA ALA A 147 6.60 -10.38 -18.19
C ALA A 147 5.91 -11.47 -19.04
N SER A 148 5.71 -11.26 -20.34
CA SER A 148 5.19 -12.30 -21.24
C SER A 148 6.25 -13.31 -21.73
N LYS A 149 7.54 -13.00 -21.57
CA LYS A 149 8.67 -13.73 -22.18
C LYS A 149 9.47 -14.55 -21.18
N THR A 150 9.62 -14.12 -19.93
CA THR A 150 10.52 -14.78 -18.96
C THR A 150 9.78 -15.71 -18.00
N PRO A 151 9.92 -17.05 -18.13
CA PRO A 151 9.72 -17.93 -16.98
C PRO A 151 10.79 -17.59 -15.92
N ALA A 152 10.50 -17.82 -14.63
CA ALA A 152 11.46 -17.55 -13.55
C ALA A 152 12.80 -18.25 -13.83
N LEU A 153 13.89 -17.48 -13.89
CA LEU A 153 15.23 -18.04 -13.76
C LEU A 153 15.47 -18.26 -12.26
N SER A 154 15.28 -19.50 -11.81
CA SER A 154 15.76 -19.96 -10.52
C SER A 154 17.29 -20.03 -10.57
N PHE A 155 17.96 -19.09 -9.92
CA PHE A 155 19.36 -19.27 -9.54
C PHE A 155 19.39 -20.28 -8.38
N GLU A 156 19.70 -21.53 -8.70
CA GLU A 156 20.04 -22.53 -7.70
C GLU A 156 21.43 -22.15 -7.16
N SER A 157 21.46 -21.48 -6.00
CA SER A 157 22.69 -21.32 -5.23
C SER A 157 23.11 -22.70 -4.72
N SER A 158 23.95 -23.37 -5.51
CA SER A 158 24.57 -24.64 -5.17
C SER A 158 25.49 -24.47 -3.96
N SER A 159 25.00 -24.81 -2.78
CA SER A 159 25.84 -25.15 -1.62
C SER A 159 25.19 -26.28 -0.81
N THR A 160 25.42 -27.52 -1.24
CA THR A 160 25.88 -28.63 -0.38
C THR A 160 26.02 -29.89 -1.23
N ALA A 161 27.28 -30.33 -1.38
CA ALA A 161 27.61 -31.63 -1.92
C ALA A 161 27.08 -32.73 -0.99
N SER A 162 26.36 -33.71 -1.53
CA SER A 162 26.39 -35.08 -1.01
C SER A 162 26.09 -36.08 -2.13
N LEU A 163 27.09 -36.89 -2.44
CA LEU A 163 27.03 -38.08 -3.29
C LEU A 163 26.10 -39.11 -2.65
N GLY A 164 25.18 -39.70 -3.42
CA GLY A 164 24.36 -40.83 -2.98
C GLY A 164 23.62 -41.48 -4.15
N SER A 165 23.99 -42.72 -4.45
CA SER A 165 23.68 -43.50 -5.66
C SER A 165 22.19 -43.86 -5.88
N SER A 166 21.91 -44.13 -7.15
CA SER A 166 20.68 -44.52 -7.87
C SER A 166 19.87 -45.73 -7.36
N SER A 167 18.54 -45.66 -7.54
CA SER A 167 17.72 -46.79 -8.05
C SER A 167 16.33 -46.37 -8.57
N GLN A 168 16.14 -46.48 -9.90
CA GLN A 168 14.98 -46.96 -10.69
C GLN A 168 13.51 -46.50 -10.42
N GLN A 169 13.00 -45.64 -11.35
CA GLN A 169 11.66 -45.55 -12.00
C GLN A 169 10.37 -45.32 -11.16
N PRO A 170 9.22 -44.81 -11.73
CA PRO A 170 8.88 -44.48 -13.13
C PRO A 170 8.24 -43.08 -13.38
N ALA A 171 8.13 -42.70 -14.68
CA ALA A 171 7.21 -41.72 -15.32
C ALA A 171 7.10 -40.27 -14.76
N PRO A 172 7.28 -39.21 -15.59
CA PRO A 172 7.08 -37.83 -15.15
C PRO A 172 5.58 -37.57 -15.02
N GLN A 173 5.06 -37.64 -13.78
CA GLN A 173 3.90 -36.86 -13.38
C GLN A 173 4.22 -35.39 -13.70
N PRO A 174 3.28 -34.56 -14.19
CA PRO A 174 3.50 -33.13 -14.28
C PRO A 174 3.47 -32.58 -12.86
N GLU A 175 4.57 -32.72 -12.13
CA GLU A 175 4.83 -31.86 -10.99
C GLU A 175 4.92 -30.46 -11.57
N CYS A 176 3.79 -29.74 -11.52
CA CYS A 176 3.77 -28.35 -11.88
C CYS A 176 4.79 -27.68 -10.98
N ASN A 177 5.90 -27.20 -11.55
CA ASN A 177 6.80 -26.32 -10.83
C ASN A 177 5.93 -25.23 -10.19
N ASP A 178 5.78 -25.28 -8.86
CA ASP A 178 4.94 -24.36 -8.08
C ASP A 178 5.39 -22.90 -8.31
N HIS A 179 6.64 -22.75 -8.80
CA HIS A 179 7.32 -21.51 -9.16
C HIS A 179 6.95 -20.88 -10.51
N ASP A 180 6.07 -21.49 -11.34
CA ASP A 180 5.65 -20.87 -12.61
C ASP A 180 4.37 -20.03 -12.49
N ARG A 181 3.78 -19.93 -11.29
CA ARG A 181 2.62 -19.05 -11.07
C ARG A 181 3.09 -17.64 -10.75
N LYS A 182 2.77 -16.69 -11.63
CA LYS A 182 3.07 -15.28 -11.43
C LYS A 182 1.84 -14.40 -11.61
N VAL A 183 1.83 -13.27 -10.92
CA VAL A 183 0.81 -12.22 -11.04
C VAL A 183 1.53 -10.90 -11.29
N ILE A 184 1.10 -10.16 -12.29
CA ILE A 184 1.60 -8.81 -12.53
C ILE A 184 0.79 -7.86 -11.66
N LEU A 185 1.45 -7.10 -10.79
CA LEU A 185 0.84 -6.11 -9.92
C LEU A 185 1.23 -4.71 -10.38
N ILE A 186 0.22 -3.88 -10.62
CA ILE A 186 0.39 -2.48 -11.05
C ILE A 186 -0.36 -1.61 -10.04
N GLU A 187 0.39 -0.97 -9.13
CA GLU A 187 -0.17 -0.06 -8.12
C GLU A 187 -0.04 1.42 -8.52
N ASP A 188 1.09 1.79 -9.13
CA ASP A 188 1.36 3.17 -9.52
C ASP A 188 1.57 3.29 -11.03
N LEU A 189 0.78 4.13 -11.67
CA LEU A 189 0.84 4.33 -13.10
C LEU A 189 1.44 5.69 -13.42
N PRO A 190 2.22 5.80 -14.51
CA PRO A 190 2.65 7.10 -14.99
C PRO A 190 1.43 7.97 -15.32
N ASN A 191 1.60 9.28 -15.27
CA ASN A 191 0.56 10.31 -15.41
C ASN A 191 -0.49 10.00 -16.51
N ILE A 192 -1.59 9.36 -16.11
CA ILE A 192 -2.68 8.95 -17.01
C ILE A 192 -3.62 10.11 -17.37
N SER A 193 -3.47 11.27 -16.72
CA SER A 193 -4.25 12.48 -17.04
C SER A 193 -3.94 12.95 -18.46
N ASN A 194 -2.68 12.82 -18.90
CA ASN A 194 -2.30 13.11 -20.28
C ASN A 194 -2.88 12.07 -21.26
N ILE A 195 -3.64 12.54 -22.25
CA ILE A 195 -4.30 11.70 -23.26
C ILE A 195 -3.32 10.86 -24.08
N THR A 196 -2.14 11.41 -24.41
CA THR A 196 -1.14 10.70 -25.24
C THR A 196 -0.57 9.50 -24.47
N THR A 197 -0.15 9.74 -23.22
CA THR A 197 0.36 8.71 -22.31
C THR A 197 -0.72 7.65 -22.05
N ARG A 198 -1.95 8.09 -21.77
CA ARG A 198 -3.11 7.20 -21.56
C ARG A 198 -3.37 6.29 -22.76
N ASN A 199 -3.40 6.85 -23.97
CA ASN A 199 -3.61 6.07 -25.19
C ASN A 199 -2.50 5.04 -25.40
N ALA A 200 -1.25 5.38 -25.09
CA ALA A 200 -0.13 4.47 -25.21
C ALA A 200 -0.19 3.33 -24.16
N ILE A 201 -0.55 3.63 -22.91
CA ILE A 201 -0.80 2.62 -21.86
C ILE A 201 -1.99 1.74 -22.25
N HIS A 202 -3.08 2.32 -22.74
CA HIS A 202 -4.25 1.60 -23.22
C HIS A 202 -3.88 0.62 -24.34
N SER A 203 -3.05 1.07 -25.29
CA SER A 203 -2.52 0.21 -26.35
C SER A 203 -1.64 -0.92 -25.80
N ALA A 204 -0.79 -0.64 -24.81
CA ALA A 204 0.06 -1.64 -24.17
C ALA A 204 -0.77 -2.72 -23.44
N ILE A 205 -1.74 -2.31 -22.61
CA ILE A 205 -2.65 -3.21 -21.90
C ILE A 205 -3.46 -4.05 -22.90
N ARG A 206 -3.99 -3.40 -23.95
CA ARG A 206 -4.75 -4.06 -25.00
C ARG A 206 -3.93 -5.15 -25.70
N THR A 207 -2.70 -4.81 -26.08
CA THR A 207 -1.76 -5.71 -26.75
C THR A 207 -1.41 -6.89 -25.85
N TYR A 208 -1.17 -6.64 -24.57
CA TYR A 208 -0.92 -7.69 -23.57
C TYR A 208 -2.15 -8.61 -23.45
N VAL A 209 -3.31 -8.09 -23.05
CA VAL A 209 -4.52 -8.91 -22.75
C VAL A 209 -4.98 -9.75 -23.95
N ARG A 210 -4.93 -9.18 -25.17
CA ARG A 210 -5.32 -9.89 -26.40
C ARG A 210 -4.27 -10.87 -26.90
N SER A 211 -3.01 -10.69 -26.52
CA SER A 211 -1.94 -11.60 -26.94
C SER A 211 -2.23 -13.02 -26.44
N PRO A 212 -2.20 -14.03 -27.34
CA PRO A 212 -2.42 -15.42 -26.97
C PRO A 212 -1.26 -16.01 -26.15
N ARG A 213 -0.13 -15.29 -26.06
CA ARG A 213 1.06 -15.71 -25.32
C ARG A 213 1.06 -15.26 -23.85
N THR A 214 0.05 -14.50 -23.43
CA THR A 214 -0.03 -14.06 -22.03
C THR A 214 -0.32 -15.22 -21.09
N ARG A 215 0.59 -15.43 -20.14
CA ARG A 215 0.50 -16.50 -19.15
C ARG A 215 0.01 -16.02 -17.79
N TYR A 216 0.28 -14.75 -17.47
CA TYR A 216 0.11 -14.22 -16.12
C TYR A 216 -1.04 -13.22 -16.05
N PRO A 217 -1.97 -13.36 -15.07
CA PRO A 217 -3.01 -12.39 -14.82
C PRO A 217 -2.43 -11.04 -14.38
N VAL A 218 -3.14 -9.96 -14.69
CA VAL A 218 -2.76 -8.59 -14.31
C VAL A 218 -3.72 -8.08 -13.25
N VAL A 219 -3.17 -7.54 -12.16
CA VAL A 219 -3.91 -6.91 -11.08
C VAL A 219 -3.54 -5.43 -11.07
N PHE A 220 -4.54 -4.57 -11.22
CA PHE A 220 -4.42 -3.14 -11.00
C PHE A 220 -4.97 -2.79 -9.63
N ILE A 221 -4.24 -1.98 -8.87
CA ILE A 221 -4.73 -1.37 -7.64
C ILE A 221 -4.95 0.10 -7.91
N VAL A 222 -6.20 0.53 -7.72
CA VAL A 222 -6.60 1.94 -7.84
C VAL A 222 -7.06 2.41 -6.48
N THR A 223 -6.59 3.58 -6.08
CA THR A 223 -7.07 4.24 -4.88
C THR A 223 -8.08 5.29 -5.27
N ASP A 224 -9.31 5.13 -4.81
CA ASP A 224 -10.38 6.09 -5.07
C ASP A 224 -10.12 7.35 -4.24
N ALA A 225 -10.03 8.51 -4.90
CA ALA A 225 -10.06 9.80 -4.22
C ALA A 225 -11.52 10.08 -3.86
N VAL A 226 -11.89 9.89 -2.59
CA VAL A 226 -13.23 10.22 -2.10
C VAL A 226 -13.34 11.74 -2.05
N THR A 227 -13.87 12.37 -3.09
CA THR A 227 -14.32 13.75 -2.99
C THR A 227 -15.66 13.72 -2.25
N SER A 228 -15.65 14.15 -1.00
CA SER A 228 -16.81 14.18 -0.10
C SER A 228 -17.82 15.29 -0.45
N ASP A 229 -17.73 15.91 -1.63
CA ASP A 229 -18.56 17.06 -1.99
C ASP A 229 -19.35 16.84 -3.29
N PRO A 230 -20.65 16.50 -3.22
CA PRO A 230 -21.51 16.36 -4.38
C PRO A 230 -21.89 17.70 -5.03
N THR A 231 -21.48 18.85 -4.45
CA THR A 231 -21.81 20.20 -4.93
C THR A 231 -20.66 20.91 -5.66
N ALA A 232 -19.44 20.37 -5.63
CA ALA A 232 -18.31 20.91 -6.38
C ALA A 232 -18.52 20.68 -7.89
N ASP A 233 -18.39 21.75 -8.68
CA ASP A 233 -18.62 21.82 -10.12
C ASP A 233 -17.87 20.69 -10.86
N ARG A 234 -18.61 19.65 -11.25
CA ARG A 234 -18.10 18.34 -11.73
C ARG A 234 -17.30 18.38 -13.04
N ARG A 235 -17.04 19.55 -13.59
CA ARG A 235 -16.46 19.71 -14.94
C ARG A 235 -14.94 19.84 -14.97
N ASP A 236 -14.29 20.18 -13.86
CA ASP A 236 -12.83 20.40 -13.84
C ASP A 236 -12.06 19.41 -12.92
N THR A 237 -12.67 18.91 -11.85
CA THR A 237 -12.06 17.95 -10.91
C THR A 237 -12.04 16.49 -11.40
N ASP A 238 -12.78 16.17 -12.46
CA ASP A 238 -12.85 14.81 -13.04
C ASP A 238 -11.59 14.44 -13.85
N ARG A 239 -10.73 15.43 -14.15
CA ARG A 239 -9.49 15.22 -14.93
C ARG A 239 -8.38 14.52 -14.15
N ASP A 240 -8.37 14.67 -12.83
CA ASP A 240 -7.30 14.16 -11.95
C ASP A 240 -7.69 12.90 -11.17
N ILE A 241 -8.99 12.56 -11.10
CA ILE A 241 -9.43 11.35 -10.40
C ILE A 241 -9.25 10.14 -11.32
N ILE A 242 -8.29 9.28 -10.97
CA ILE A 242 -8.07 8.00 -11.65
C ILE A 242 -9.26 7.09 -11.41
N THR A 243 -10.20 7.09 -12.37
CA THR A 243 -11.33 6.16 -12.39
C THR A 243 -10.97 4.93 -13.23
N ILE A 244 -11.60 3.79 -12.96
CA ILE A 244 -11.42 2.56 -13.78
C ILE A 244 -11.61 2.83 -15.28
N ARG A 245 -12.51 3.76 -15.64
CA ARG A 245 -12.78 4.15 -17.02
C ARG A 245 -11.63 4.91 -17.69
N THR A 246 -10.82 5.64 -16.93
CA THR A 246 -9.63 6.33 -17.45
C THR A 246 -8.44 5.38 -17.49
N LEU A 247 -8.36 4.45 -16.53
CA LEU A 247 -7.32 3.45 -16.43
C LEU A 247 -7.42 2.36 -17.51
N ILE A 248 -8.58 1.73 -17.63
CA ILE A 248 -8.77 0.54 -18.45
C ILE A 248 -9.44 0.92 -19.78
N PRO A 249 -8.91 0.43 -20.92
CA PRO A 249 -9.55 0.62 -22.22
C PRO A 249 -11.01 0.15 -22.22
N PRO A 250 -11.97 0.95 -22.73
CA PRO A 250 -13.40 0.64 -22.66
C PRO A 250 -13.79 -0.65 -23.40
N ASP A 251 -13.03 -1.04 -24.43
CA ASP A 251 -13.22 -2.29 -25.16
C ASP A 251 -12.91 -3.53 -24.30
N LEU A 252 -12.04 -3.43 -23.31
CA LEU A 252 -11.76 -4.54 -22.39
C LEU A 252 -12.86 -4.69 -21.32
N LEU A 253 -13.45 -3.56 -20.90
CA LEU A 253 -14.61 -3.55 -20.01
C LEU A 253 -15.82 -4.19 -20.70
N ASN A 254 -16.11 -3.78 -21.94
CA ASN A 254 -17.23 -4.30 -22.72
C ASN A 254 -17.09 -5.79 -23.08
N ALA A 255 -15.86 -6.29 -23.20
CA ALA A 255 -15.57 -7.68 -23.50
C ALA A 255 -15.63 -8.62 -22.27
N ASN A 256 -16.00 -8.11 -21.09
CA ASN A 256 -15.98 -8.87 -19.81
C ASN A 256 -14.62 -9.48 -19.47
N LEU A 257 -13.52 -8.88 -19.96
CA LEU A 257 -12.16 -9.33 -19.69
C LEU A 257 -11.58 -8.78 -18.38
N VAL A 258 -12.36 -7.93 -17.70
CA VAL A 258 -11.97 -7.19 -16.51
C VAL A 258 -12.95 -7.48 -15.39
N LYS A 259 -12.44 -7.87 -14.23
CA LYS A 259 -13.22 -7.99 -12.99
C LYS A 259 -12.87 -6.83 -12.08
N GLN A 260 -13.87 -6.08 -11.62
CA GLN A 260 -13.69 -5.09 -10.55
C GLN A 260 -14.07 -5.67 -9.20
N ILE A 261 -13.24 -5.43 -8.18
CA ILE A 261 -13.56 -5.67 -6.77
C ILE A 261 -13.32 -4.36 -6.01
N SER A 262 -14.40 -3.74 -5.52
CA SER A 262 -14.33 -2.54 -4.70
C SER A 262 -14.19 -2.89 -3.22
N PHE A 263 -13.22 -2.27 -2.56
CA PHE A 263 -12.96 -2.33 -1.13
C PHE A 263 -13.60 -1.14 -0.46
N ASN A 264 -14.21 -1.39 0.69
CA ASN A 264 -14.77 -0.34 1.53
C ASN A 264 -13.70 0.12 2.55
N PRO A 265 -13.86 1.32 3.15
CA PRO A 265 -13.16 1.66 4.38
C PRO A 265 -13.27 0.53 5.41
N ILE A 266 -12.20 0.30 6.17
CA ILE A 266 -12.16 -0.78 7.14
C ILE A 266 -13.13 -0.47 8.27
N ALA A 267 -14.05 -1.40 8.56
CA ALA A 267 -15.03 -1.18 9.62
C ALA A 267 -14.32 -1.06 10.98
N PRO A 268 -14.82 -0.21 11.90
CA PRO A 268 -14.20 0.01 13.20
C PRO A 268 -13.90 -1.28 13.98
N THR A 269 -14.77 -2.28 13.89
CA THR A 269 -14.61 -3.57 14.56
C THR A 269 -13.40 -4.37 14.06
N TYR A 270 -13.12 -4.35 12.76
CA TYR A 270 -11.92 -4.96 12.19
C TYR A 270 -10.66 -4.16 12.55
N LEU A 271 -10.78 -2.83 12.57
CA LEU A 271 -9.69 -1.93 12.95
C LEU A 271 -9.27 -2.15 14.42
N THR A 272 -10.22 -2.19 15.36
CA THR A 272 -9.96 -2.50 16.77
C THR A 272 -9.28 -3.85 16.92
N LYS A 273 -9.75 -4.91 16.24
CA LYS A 273 -9.11 -6.23 16.29
C LYS A 273 -7.66 -6.19 15.81
N ALA A 274 -7.39 -5.48 14.72
CA ALA A 274 -6.05 -5.34 14.19
C ALA A 274 -5.11 -4.57 15.13
N LEU A 275 -5.58 -3.45 15.70
CA LEU A 275 -4.80 -2.66 16.66
C LEU A 275 -4.54 -3.40 17.97
N VAL A 276 -5.53 -4.13 18.49
CA VAL A 276 -5.35 -4.98 19.68
C VAL A 276 -4.28 -6.03 19.44
N ARG A 277 -4.28 -6.69 18.27
CA ARG A 277 -3.23 -7.64 17.90
C ARG A 277 -1.84 -7.00 17.89
N VAL A 278 -1.70 -5.84 17.27
CA VAL A 278 -0.42 -5.10 17.22
C VAL A 278 0.03 -4.70 18.63
N ALA A 279 -0.88 -4.17 19.45
CA ALA A 279 -0.61 -3.80 20.83
C ALA A 279 -0.20 -5.02 21.68
N ASP A 280 -0.86 -6.17 21.52
CA ASP A 280 -0.55 -7.37 22.27
C ASP A 280 0.81 -7.99 21.87
N ALA A 281 1.23 -7.79 20.62
CA ALA A 281 2.54 -8.20 20.16
C ALA A 281 3.66 -7.26 20.66
N GLU A 282 3.46 -5.95 20.57
CA GLU A 282 4.45 -4.94 20.99
C GLU A 282 4.62 -4.85 22.52
N PHE A 283 3.50 -4.82 23.24
CA PHE A 283 3.52 -4.66 24.70
C PHE A 283 3.59 -5.99 25.44
N ARG A 284 3.97 -7.08 24.76
CA ARG A 284 4.20 -8.39 25.39
C ARG A 284 5.32 -8.24 26.43
N GLY A 285 4.95 -8.28 27.71
CA GLY A 285 5.87 -8.07 28.84
C GLY A 285 6.04 -6.60 29.28
N ARG A 286 5.41 -5.62 28.60
CA ARG A 286 5.39 -4.19 28.99
C ARG A 286 3.96 -3.72 29.29
N ALA A 287 3.25 -4.45 30.16
CA ALA A 287 1.82 -4.22 30.43
C ALA A 287 1.48 -2.79 30.89
N GLY A 288 2.40 -2.09 31.56
CA GLY A 288 2.20 -0.71 32.02
C GLY A 288 2.17 0.36 30.91
N LEU A 289 2.69 0.06 29.72
CA LEU A 289 2.68 0.96 28.57
C LEU A 289 1.57 0.63 27.55
N ARG A 290 0.84 -0.48 27.74
CA ARG A 290 -0.22 -0.91 26.82
C ARG A 290 -1.32 0.15 26.75
N PRO A 291 -1.72 0.59 25.55
CA PRO A 291 -2.87 1.46 25.36
C PRO A 291 -4.13 0.85 25.96
N ASP A 292 -4.87 1.64 26.72
CA ASP A 292 -6.18 1.23 27.23
C ASP A 292 -7.20 1.12 26.07
N LYS A 293 -8.27 0.37 26.26
CA LYS A 293 -9.35 0.19 25.28
C LYS A 293 -9.89 1.54 24.79
N THR A 294 -10.05 2.51 25.70
CA THR A 294 -10.51 3.87 25.37
C THR A 294 -9.56 4.59 24.40
N ALA A 295 -8.25 4.41 24.56
CA ALA A 295 -7.25 5.01 23.68
C ALA A 295 -7.27 4.35 22.28
N ILE A 296 -7.44 3.02 22.23
CA ILE A 296 -7.58 2.29 20.96
C ILE A 296 -8.85 2.75 20.22
N ASP A 297 -9.98 2.86 20.93
CA ASP A 297 -11.24 3.31 20.34
C ASP A 297 -11.14 4.75 19.81
N ALA A 298 -10.41 5.64 20.48
CA ALA A 298 -10.14 7.00 20.00
C ALA A 298 -9.31 7.00 18.70
N VAL A 299 -8.27 6.16 18.62
CA VAL A 299 -7.47 6.00 17.38
C VAL A 299 -8.32 5.44 16.24
N VAL A 300 -9.19 4.47 16.54
CA VAL A 300 -10.11 3.88 15.53
C VAL A 300 -11.04 4.93 14.96
N GLN A 301 -11.62 5.78 15.81
CA GLN A 301 -12.50 6.87 15.39
C GLN A 301 -11.77 7.91 14.54
N SER A 302 -10.54 8.29 14.92
CA SER A 302 -9.76 9.28 14.17
C SER A 302 -9.19 8.78 12.85
N SER A 303 -9.16 7.47 12.63
CA SER A 303 -8.54 6.88 11.44
C SER A 303 -9.49 6.70 10.26
N GLU A 304 -10.80 6.91 10.45
CA GLU A 304 -11.84 6.86 9.40
C GLU A 304 -11.79 5.60 8.51
N GLY A 305 -11.33 4.47 9.06
CA GLY A 305 -11.23 3.20 8.34
C GLY A 305 -9.94 3.01 7.52
N ASP A 306 -8.90 3.82 7.74
CA ASP A 306 -7.54 3.62 7.23
C ASP A 306 -6.67 2.86 8.27
N ILE A 307 -6.27 1.63 7.96
CA ILE A 307 -5.41 0.81 8.84
C ILE A 307 -3.99 1.36 9.00
N ARG A 308 -3.44 1.97 7.96
CA ARG A 308 -2.08 2.51 7.97
C ARG A 308 -2.03 3.72 8.90
N CYS A 309 -3.00 4.63 8.75
CA CYS A 309 -3.17 5.76 9.65
C CYS A 309 -3.32 5.29 11.11
N ALA A 310 -4.17 4.29 11.36
CA ALA A 310 -4.41 3.75 12.68
C ALA A 310 -3.17 3.14 13.34
N ILE A 311 -2.41 2.32 12.60
CA ILE A 311 -1.18 1.70 13.11
C ILE A 311 -0.13 2.77 13.41
N ASN A 312 0.04 3.76 12.53
CA ASN A 312 1.00 4.85 12.75
C ASN A 312 0.61 5.69 13.98
N ALA A 313 -0.68 6.02 14.14
CA ALA A 313 -1.18 6.73 15.31
C ALA A 313 -0.92 5.93 16.61
N LEU A 314 -1.09 4.60 16.57
CA LEU A 314 -0.77 3.72 17.70
C LEU A 314 0.74 3.71 18.01
N GLN A 315 1.59 3.67 16.98
CA GLN A 315 3.05 3.75 17.14
C GLN A 315 3.46 5.09 17.78
N PHE A 316 2.88 6.21 17.32
CA PHE A 316 3.12 7.53 17.94
C PHE A 316 2.65 7.60 19.39
N TYR A 317 1.53 6.96 19.71
CA TYR A 317 1.04 6.88 21.09
C TYR A 317 2.05 6.14 22.00
N ALA A 318 2.64 5.05 21.50
CA ALA A 318 3.64 4.27 22.23
C ALA A 318 4.91 5.09 22.51
N LEU A 319 5.37 5.87 21.54
CA LEU A 319 6.56 6.73 21.68
C LEU A 319 6.37 7.84 22.73
N ARG A 320 5.16 8.42 22.84
CA ARG A 320 4.85 9.44 23.87
C ARG A 320 4.90 8.93 25.31
N LYS A 321 4.78 7.61 25.52
CA LYS A 321 4.79 6.98 26.86
C LYS A 321 6.09 6.25 27.20
N GLY A 322 7.17 6.50 26.45
CA GLY A 322 8.51 6.02 26.80
C GLY A 322 8.97 6.44 28.21
N PRO A 323 10.08 5.88 28.74
CA PRO A 323 10.47 5.94 30.17
C PRO A 323 10.75 7.33 30.77
N THR A 324 10.51 8.42 30.03
CA THR A 324 10.82 9.80 30.44
C THR A 324 9.60 10.72 30.50
N ALA A 325 8.38 10.19 30.55
CA ALA A 325 7.20 11.00 30.88
C ALA A 325 7.13 11.24 32.40
N ALA A 326 7.92 12.20 32.87
CA ALA A 326 7.86 12.77 34.20
C ALA A 326 6.42 13.24 34.52
N LYS A 327 6.00 12.95 35.76
CA LYS A 327 4.71 13.31 36.37
C LYS A 327 4.26 14.73 36.00
N GLU A 328 3.11 14.86 35.34
CA GLU A 328 2.36 16.12 35.35
C GLU A 328 1.94 16.46 36.78
N PRO A 329 2.14 17.70 37.27
CA PRO A 329 1.67 18.10 38.58
C PRO A 329 0.15 18.29 38.52
N LYS A 330 -0.59 17.56 39.37
CA LYS A 330 -2.03 17.75 39.61
C LYS A 330 -2.30 19.21 40.00
N ARG A 331 -2.98 19.98 39.14
CA ARG A 331 -3.55 21.29 39.50
C ARG A 331 -4.57 21.09 40.62
N LYS A 332 -4.22 21.49 41.85
CA LYS A 332 -5.17 21.65 42.95
C LYS A 332 -6.16 22.77 42.60
N THR A 333 -7.41 22.42 42.39
CA THR A 333 -8.52 23.38 42.35
C THR A 333 -8.70 23.99 43.75
N LYS A 334 -8.31 25.26 43.91
CA LYS A 334 -8.73 26.07 45.06
C LYS A 334 -10.21 26.42 44.88
N GLY A 335 -11.01 26.06 45.87
CA GLY A 335 -12.45 26.36 45.91
C GLY A 335 -12.69 27.87 45.91
N VAL A 336 -13.57 28.32 45.01
CA VAL A 336 -14.07 29.69 44.97
C VAL A 336 -15.20 29.79 46.00
N ALA A 337 -15.02 30.69 46.96
CA ALA A 337 -16.02 31.00 47.99
C ALA A 337 -17.22 31.75 47.38
N LYS A 338 -18.43 31.37 47.76
CA LYS A 338 -19.70 32.02 47.37
C LYS A 338 -19.80 33.43 47.96
N PRO A 339 -20.26 34.44 47.21
CA PRO A 339 -20.59 35.75 47.77
C PRO A 339 -21.94 35.70 48.52
N LYS A 340 -21.99 36.34 49.70
CA LYS A 340 -23.19 36.54 50.51
C LYS A 340 -23.99 37.72 49.96
N THR A 341 -25.29 37.55 49.76
CA THR A 341 -26.27 38.60 49.50
C THR A 341 -26.55 39.43 50.76
N PRO A 342 -26.64 40.77 50.68
CA PRO A 342 -27.15 41.58 51.79
C PRO A 342 -28.69 41.64 51.76
N ALA A 343 -29.30 41.49 52.93
CA ALA A 343 -30.72 41.68 53.16
C ALA A 343 -31.04 43.19 53.28
N ILE A 344 -32.05 43.64 52.54
CA ILE A 344 -32.68 44.95 52.70
C ILE A 344 -33.72 44.82 53.82
N LYS A 345 -33.66 45.73 54.79
CA LYS A 345 -34.73 46.04 55.74
C LYS A 345 -35.26 47.43 55.44
#